data_AF-N2ADS9-F1
#
_entry.id   AF-N2ADS9-F1
#
_cell.length_a   1.000
_cell.length_b   1.000
_cell.length_c   1.000
_cell.angle_alpha   90.00
_cell.angle_beta   90.00
_cell.angle_gamma   90.00
#
_symmetry.space_group_name_H-M   'P 1'
#
loop_
_entity.id
_entity.type
_entity.pdbx_description
1 polymer ?
#
loop_
_entity_poly.entity_id
_entity_poly.type
_entity_poly.pdbx_seq_one_letter_code
_entity_poly.pdbx_strand_id
1 'polypeptide(L)'
;MLHGPLDALAKSCFGIEGKPCGKMPYRYEKTIIPQGEAFCTYDGGKSVSDYIDGAGCCVAEYAGDMLAEQAPEKGEKPFQGTVYAFGVRIGSAYASKNIPHVPYGSGNKEMYPFGLSGSTLILDILSKYVIPVSGIRERGIETGVFENGMVIVNHRSEPYVLPEKYQAYHYQYPPDRRDSAEILAGHSAVWVSKTSER
;
A
#
# COMPACT_ATOMS: atom_id res chain seq x y z
N MET A 1 9.10 -8.58 -0.86
CA MET A 1 9.15 -7.76 -2.10
C MET A 1 7.75 -7.61 -2.64
N LEU A 2 7.41 -6.44 -3.18
CA LEU A 2 6.18 -6.20 -3.94
C LEU A 2 6.61 -5.79 -5.35
N HIS A 3 6.01 -6.37 -6.39
CA HIS A 3 6.30 -5.96 -7.77
C HIS A 3 5.05 -5.90 -8.64
N GLY A 4 5.15 -5.18 -9.75
CA GLY A 4 4.08 -5.01 -10.72
C GLY A 4 4.15 -6.01 -11.88
N PRO A 5 3.33 -5.79 -12.92
CA PRO A 5 3.27 -6.64 -14.10
C PRO A 5 4.60 -6.70 -14.85
N LEU A 6 4.94 -7.90 -15.36
CA LEU A 6 6.06 -8.14 -16.28
C LEU A 6 7.42 -7.63 -15.74
N ASP A 7 7.62 -7.76 -14.43
CA ASP A 7 8.84 -7.31 -13.76
C ASP A 7 10.03 -8.22 -14.10
N ALA A 8 11.01 -7.66 -14.84
CA ALA A 8 12.18 -8.40 -15.29
C ALA A 8 13.08 -8.85 -14.12
N LEU A 9 13.13 -8.08 -13.03
CA LEU A 9 13.91 -8.44 -11.84
C LEU A 9 13.25 -9.61 -11.12
N ALA A 10 11.93 -9.59 -10.96
CA ALA A 10 11.18 -10.67 -10.35
C ALA A 10 11.34 -11.99 -11.14
N LYS A 11 11.24 -11.92 -12.47
CA LYS A 11 11.49 -13.07 -13.34
C LYS A 11 12.92 -13.60 -13.19
N SER A 12 13.91 -12.72 -13.24
CA SER A 12 15.32 -13.14 -13.21
C SER A 12 15.74 -13.69 -11.85
N CYS A 13 15.24 -13.12 -10.75
CA CYS A 13 15.64 -13.52 -9.40
C CYS A 13 14.82 -14.68 -8.84
N PHE A 14 13.55 -14.78 -9.20
CA PHE A 14 12.61 -15.71 -8.55
C PHE A 14 11.84 -16.59 -9.55
N GLY A 15 12.06 -16.44 -10.85
CA GLY A 15 11.34 -17.18 -11.90
C GLY A 15 9.86 -16.82 -12.00
N ILE A 16 9.42 -15.79 -11.28
CA ILE A 16 8.02 -15.34 -11.28
C ILE A 16 7.75 -14.61 -12.59
N GLU A 17 6.99 -15.23 -13.48
CA GLU A 17 6.61 -14.69 -14.78
C GLU A 17 5.09 -14.50 -14.86
N GLY A 18 4.66 -13.28 -15.15
CA GLY A 18 3.26 -12.96 -15.37
C GLY A 18 2.85 -13.21 -16.82
N LYS A 19 1.66 -13.78 -17.03
CA LYS A 19 1.06 -13.96 -18.37
C LYS A 19 0.24 -12.72 -18.73
N PRO A 20 0.58 -11.98 -19.81
CA PRO A 20 -0.17 -10.79 -20.21
C PRO A 20 -1.67 -11.06 -20.34
N CYS A 21 -2.49 -10.13 -19.85
CA CYS A 21 -3.94 -10.20 -19.98
C CYS A 21 -4.53 -8.81 -20.29
N GLY A 22 -5.82 -8.78 -20.60
CA GLY A 22 -6.55 -7.52 -20.77
C GLY A 22 -6.82 -6.82 -19.43
N LYS A 23 -7.13 -5.52 -19.50
CA LYS A 23 -7.59 -4.78 -18.32
C LYS A 23 -8.84 -5.43 -17.74
N MET A 24 -8.77 -5.89 -16.50
CA MET A 24 -9.88 -6.56 -15.82
C MET A 24 -9.98 -6.15 -14.36
N PRO A 25 -11.20 -5.97 -13.81
CA PRO A 25 -11.38 -5.78 -12.39
C PRO A 25 -10.91 -6.99 -11.57
N TYR A 26 -10.46 -6.74 -10.35
CA TYR A 26 -10.10 -7.78 -9.39
C TYR A 26 -10.86 -7.59 -8.08
N ARG A 27 -10.90 -8.65 -7.25
CA ARG A 27 -11.69 -8.63 -6.01
C ARG A 27 -10.79 -8.67 -4.78
N TYR A 28 -10.90 -7.64 -3.95
CA TYR A 28 -10.36 -7.63 -2.59
C TYR A 28 -11.25 -6.77 -1.70
N GLU A 29 -12.00 -7.40 -0.80
CA GLU A 29 -13.15 -6.86 -0.04
C GLU A 29 -14.31 -6.37 -0.92
N LYS A 30 -13.99 -5.62 -1.97
CA LYS A 30 -14.88 -5.08 -3.00
C LYS A 30 -14.25 -5.30 -4.38
N THR A 31 -15.02 -5.01 -5.44
CA THR A 31 -14.51 -5.08 -6.80
C THR A 31 -13.79 -3.79 -7.15
N ILE A 32 -12.55 -3.93 -7.59
CA ILE A 32 -11.62 -2.82 -7.84
C ILE A 32 -11.32 -2.75 -9.34
N ILE A 33 -11.45 -1.56 -9.91
CA ILE A 33 -11.05 -1.28 -11.29
C ILE A 33 -9.59 -0.81 -11.27
N PRO A 34 -8.64 -1.60 -11.80
CA PRO A 34 -7.25 -1.18 -11.86
C PRO A 34 -7.02 -0.11 -12.93
N GLN A 35 -5.90 0.59 -12.81
CA GLN A 35 -5.37 1.48 -13.83
C GLN A 35 -3.92 1.13 -14.13
N GLY A 36 -3.48 1.39 -15.36
CA GLY A 36 -2.14 1.06 -15.82
C GLY A 36 -2.13 0.71 -17.31
N GLU A 37 -0.92 0.57 -17.85
CA GLU A 37 -0.65 0.21 -19.25
C GLU A 37 -0.37 -1.28 -19.42
N ALA A 38 -0.16 -2.01 -18.32
CA ALA A 38 0.15 -3.44 -18.35
C ALA A 38 -0.69 -4.17 -17.31
N PHE A 39 -1.13 -5.37 -17.69
CA PHE A 39 -1.91 -6.28 -16.86
C PHE A 39 -1.41 -7.71 -17.09
N CYS A 40 -1.35 -8.52 -16.04
CA CYS A 40 -1.00 -9.93 -16.17
C CYS A 40 -1.64 -10.78 -15.08
N THR A 41 -1.80 -12.07 -15.33
CA THR A 41 -2.14 -13.07 -14.31
C THR A 41 -0.88 -13.80 -13.87
N TYR A 42 -0.87 -14.26 -12.62
CA TYR A 42 0.21 -15.06 -12.05
C TYR A 42 -0.26 -16.47 -11.71
N ASP A 43 0.64 -17.44 -11.83
CA ASP A 43 0.40 -18.85 -11.49
C ASP A 43 1.50 -19.36 -10.55
N GLY A 44 1.25 -20.47 -9.85
CA GLY A 44 2.25 -21.13 -9.00
C GLY A 44 2.49 -20.47 -7.63
N GLY A 45 1.82 -19.36 -7.34
CA GLY A 45 1.76 -18.75 -6.02
C GLY A 45 0.40 -18.98 -5.35
N LYS A 46 0.31 -18.68 -4.05
CA LYS A 46 -0.96 -18.66 -3.33
C LYS A 46 -1.75 -17.42 -3.74
N SER A 47 -3.00 -17.60 -4.19
CA SER A 47 -3.85 -16.44 -4.52
C SER A 47 -4.20 -15.63 -3.27
N VAL A 48 -3.92 -14.33 -3.34
CA VAL A 48 -4.35 -13.30 -2.38
C VAL A 48 -5.59 -12.57 -2.93
N SER A 49 -5.65 -12.39 -4.24
CA SER A 49 -6.77 -11.75 -4.92
C SER A 49 -6.85 -12.23 -6.36
N ASP A 50 -8.06 -12.54 -6.80
CA ASP A 50 -8.33 -12.99 -8.17
C ASP A 50 -8.95 -11.88 -9.01
N TYR A 51 -8.70 -11.94 -10.31
CA TYR A 51 -9.53 -11.25 -11.28
C TYR A 51 -10.96 -11.80 -11.22
N ILE A 52 -11.92 -10.96 -11.59
CA ILE A 52 -13.31 -11.39 -11.67
C ILE A 52 -13.51 -12.47 -12.74
N ASP A 53 -14.67 -13.14 -12.67
CA ASP A 53 -15.13 -14.09 -13.68
C ASP A 53 -14.14 -15.24 -13.99
N GLY A 54 -13.28 -15.59 -13.02
CA GLY A 54 -12.37 -16.73 -13.12
C GLY A 54 -11.15 -16.51 -14.02
N ALA A 55 -10.80 -15.26 -14.32
CA ALA A 55 -9.71 -14.91 -15.24
C ALA A 55 -8.29 -15.05 -14.65
N GLY A 56 -8.15 -15.74 -13.53
CA GLY A 56 -6.87 -16.04 -12.89
C GLY A 56 -6.51 -15.10 -11.74
N CYS A 57 -5.30 -15.30 -11.21
CA CYS A 57 -4.81 -14.63 -10.02
C CYS A 57 -4.26 -13.25 -10.36
N CYS A 58 -4.86 -12.21 -9.77
CA CYS A 58 -4.39 -10.83 -9.88
C CYS A 58 -3.24 -10.57 -8.90
N VAL A 59 -3.31 -11.10 -7.68
CA VAL A 59 -2.27 -10.91 -6.67
C VAL A 59 -1.88 -12.25 -6.09
N ALA A 60 -0.65 -12.66 -6.33
CA ALA A 60 -0.10 -13.93 -5.87
C ALA A 60 0.96 -13.71 -4.79
N GLU A 61 0.95 -14.55 -3.76
CA GLU A 61 1.95 -14.65 -2.71
C GLU A 61 2.85 -15.85 -2.99
N TYR A 62 4.16 -15.61 -3.05
CA TYR A 62 5.19 -16.64 -3.14
C TYR A 62 6.08 -16.57 -1.90
N ALA A 63 6.16 -17.65 -1.14
CA ALA A 63 6.99 -17.77 0.06
C ALA A 63 7.55 -19.18 0.21
N GLY A 64 8.67 -19.32 0.92
CA GLY A 64 9.27 -20.61 1.27
C GLY A 64 9.47 -21.52 0.06
N ASP A 65 8.92 -22.73 0.12
CA ASP A 65 9.06 -23.76 -0.91
C ASP A 65 8.49 -23.31 -2.27
N MET A 66 7.41 -22.51 -2.29
CA MET A 66 6.87 -21.98 -3.56
C MET A 66 7.89 -21.09 -4.29
N LEU A 67 8.68 -20.29 -3.55
CA LEU A 67 9.76 -19.52 -4.16
C LEU A 67 10.91 -20.43 -4.61
N ALA A 68 11.24 -21.45 -3.83
CA ALA A 68 12.30 -22.40 -4.15
C ALA A 68 11.99 -23.23 -5.41
N GLU A 69 10.72 -23.53 -5.66
CA GLU A 69 10.26 -24.22 -6.87
C GLU A 69 10.28 -23.34 -8.11
N GLN A 70 9.97 -22.05 -7.96
CA GLN A 70 9.94 -21.09 -9.08
C GLN A 70 11.33 -20.57 -9.45
N ALA A 71 12.24 -20.44 -8.47
CA ALA A 71 13.53 -19.80 -8.70
C ALA A 71 14.36 -20.53 -9.77
N PRO A 72 14.98 -19.78 -10.71
CA PRO A 72 15.77 -20.37 -11.80
C PRO A 72 17.02 -21.10 -11.29
N GLU A 73 17.57 -20.65 -10.16
CA GLU A 73 18.70 -21.28 -9.48
C GLU A 73 18.30 -21.69 -8.06
N LYS A 74 18.67 -22.92 -7.69
CA LYS A 74 18.47 -23.42 -6.33
C LYS A 74 19.60 -22.92 -5.45
N GLY A 75 19.30 -21.95 -4.58
CA GLY A 75 20.22 -21.51 -3.55
C GLY A 75 20.46 -22.60 -2.50
N GLU A 76 21.64 -22.59 -1.88
CA GLU A 76 21.97 -23.49 -0.76
C GLU A 76 21.15 -23.16 0.51
N LYS A 77 20.62 -21.94 0.60
CA LYS A 77 19.83 -21.46 1.73
C LYS A 77 18.37 -21.27 1.33
N PRO A 78 17.42 -21.60 2.23
CA PRO A 78 16.00 -21.37 1.97
C PRO A 78 15.70 -19.87 1.88
N PHE A 79 14.70 -19.53 1.06
CA PHE A 79 14.16 -18.17 1.01
C PHE A 79 13.51 -17.82 2.36
N GLN A 80 13.93 -16.69 2.94
CA GLN A 80 13.41 -16.20 4.23
C GLN A 80 12.34 -15.12 4.08
N GLY A 81 12.08 -14.67 2.85
CA GLY A 81 11.14 -13.59 2.55
C GLY A 81 9.97 -14.05 1.70
N THR A 82 9.03 -13.13 1.50
CA THR A 82 7.85 -13.31 0.66
C THR A 82 7.88 -12.33 -0.51
N VAL A 83 7.48 -12.80 -1.69
CA VAL A 83 7.26 -11.98 -2.88
C VAL A 83 5.77 -11.91 -3.16
N TYR A 84 5.21 -10.70 -3.25
CA TYR A 84 3.85 -10.48 -3.75
C TYR A 84 3.92 -9.94 -5.18
N ALA A 85 3.34 -10.68 -6.10
CA ALA A 85 3.27 -10.36 -7.51
C ALA A 85 1.91 -9.73 -7.81
N PHE A 86 1.90 -8.48 -8.28
CA PHE A 86 0.67 -7.78 -8.66
C PHE A 86 0.51 -7.75 -10.16
N GLY A 87 -0.62 -8.27 -10.62
CA GLY A 87 -1.09 -8.25 -11.99
C GLY A 87 -1.49 -6.87 -12.48
N VAL A 88 -1.41 -5.86 -11.62
CA VAL A 88 -1.79 -4.48 -11.89
C VAL A 88 -0.73 -3.52 -11.36
N ARG A 89 -0.59 -2.36 -11.99
CA ARG A 89 0.29 -1.29 -11.49
C ARG A 89 -0.43 -0.47 -10.42
N ILE A 90 -0.32 -0.87 -9.16
CA ILE A 90 -1.04 -0.27 -8.03
C ILE A 90 -0.82 1.26 -7.95
N GLY A 91 0.43 1.72 -8.15
CA GLY A 91 0.75 3.15 -8.15
C GLY A 91 0.13 3.94 -9.30
N SER A 92 -0.15 3.30 -10.44
CA SER A 92 -0.73 3.99 -11.61
C SER A 92 -2.13 4.52 -11.34
N ALA A 93 -2.91 3.89 -10.44
CA ALA A 93 -4.25 4.37 -10.09
C ALA A 93 -4.23 5.70 -9.32
N TYR A 94 -3.15 6.02 -8.61
CA TYR A 94 -2.98 7.30 -7.92
C TYR A 94 -2.44 8.42 -8.84
N ALA A 95 -1.72 8.05 -9.90
CA ALA A 95 -1.20 9.00 -10.88
C ALA A 95 -2.21 9.31 -12.01
N SER A 96 -3.25 8.49 -12.18
CA SER A 96 -4.20 8.66 -13.27
C SER A 96 -5.12 9.85 -13.04
N LYS A 97 -5.12 10.80 -13.98
CA LYS A 97 -6.03 11.97 -13.98
C LYS A 97 -7.47 11.62 -14.37
N ASN A 98 -7.69 10.43 -14.93
CA ASN A 98 -8.99 9.99 -15.45
C ASN A 98 -9.60 8.94 -14.53
N ILE A 99 -10.87 9.15 -14.17
CA ILE A 99 -11.67 8.14 -13.47
C ILE A 99 -11.89 6.97 -14.43
N PRO A 100 -11.56 5.72 -14.04
CA PRO A 100 -11.79 4.56 -14.90
C PRO A 100 -13.28 4.43 -15.21
N HIS A 101 -13.59 4.24 -16.49
CA HIS A 101 -14.92 3.78 -16.87
C HIS A 101 -15.13 2.34 -16.40
N VAL A 102 -16.35 2.01 -16.00
CA VAL A 102 -16.76 0.64 -15.70
C VAL A 102 -16.67 -0.17 -17.00
N PRO A 103 -16.01 -1.34 -17.02
CA PRO A 103 -15.95 -2.16 -18.24
C PRO A 103 -17.34 -2.56 -18.72
N TYR A 104 -17.65 -2.34 -20.00
CA TYR A 104 -18.99 -2.56 -20.56
C TYR A 104 -19.60 -3.94 -20.25
N GLY A 105 -18.81 -5.00 -20.24
CA GLY A 105 -19.26 -6.37 -19.93
C GLY A 105 -19.67 -6.60 -18.47
N SER A 106 -19.44 -5.63 -17.59
CA SER A 106 -19.70 -5.74 -16.15
C SER A 106 -21.13 -5.36 -15.73
N GLY A 107 -21.88 -4.67 -16.61
CA GLY A 107 -23.25 -4.24 -16.31
C GLY A 107 -23.37 -3.42 -15.03
N ASN A 108 -24.40 -3.71 -14.23
CA ASN A 108 -24.71 -3.00 -12.97
C ASN A 108 -23.89 -3.46 -11.75
N LYS A 109 -22.81 -4.23 -11.96
CA LYS A 109 -21.92 -4.60 -10.84
C LYS A 109 -21.24 -3.34 -10.32
N GLU A 110 -21.40 -3.06 -9.04
CA GLU A 110 -20.75 -1.92 -8.40
C GLU A 110 -19.23 -2.15 -8.36
N MET A 111 -18.48 -1.22 -8.95
CA MET A 111 -17.02 -1.31 -9.08
C MET A 111 -16.40 0.05 -8.79
N TYR A 112 -15.31 0.04 -8.04
CA TYR A 112 -14.68 1.25 -7.56
C TYR A 112 -13.26 1.39 -8.12
N PRO A 113 -12.86 2.60 -8.57
CA PRO A 113 -11.45 2.90 -8.78
C PRO A 113 -10.64 2.64 -7.50
N PHE A 114 -9.40 2.16 -7.60
CA PHE A 114 -8.59 1.81 -6.42
C PHE A 114 -8.52 2.92 -5.37
N GLY A 115 -8.33 4.19 -5.80
CA GLY A 115 -8.27 5.33 -4.88
C GLY A 115 -9.59 5.69 -4.16
N LEU A 116 -10.74 5.22 -4.67
CA LEU A 116 -12.07 5.46 -4.07
C LEU A 116 -12.63 4.22 -3.38
N SER A 117 -12.23 3.03 -3.83
CA SER A 117 -12.43 1.79 -3.10
C SER A 117 -11.62 1.94 -1.83
N GLY A 118 -12.11 2.11 -0.62
CA GLY A 118 -11.20 2.10 0.56
C GLY A 118 -10.56 0.71 0.78
N SER A 119 -9.74 0.21 -0.15
CA SER A 119 -9.18 -1.14 -0.15
C SER A 119 -7.98 -1.18 0.78
N THR A 120 -7.95 -2.21 1.61
CA THR A 120 -6.89 -2.45 2.59
C THR A 120 -5.81 -3.39 2.07
N LEU A 121 -5.89 -3.89 0.83
CA LEU A 121 -4.99 -4.93 0.28
C LEU A 121 -3.50 -4.69 0.57
N ILE A 122 -3.01 -3.48 0.31
CA ILE A 122 -1.60 -3.14 0.55
C ILE A 122 -1.30 -3.01 2.03
N LEU A 123 -2.22 -2.42 2.80
CA LEU A 123 -2.11 -2.31 4.24
C LEU A 123 -2.04 -3.70 4.89
N ASP A 124 -2.91 -4.62 4.50
CA ASP A 124 -2.97 -5.98 5.03
C ASP A 124 -1.72 -6.79 4.69
N ILE A 125 -1.18 -6.62 3.48
CA ILE A 125 0.08 -7.26 3.08
C ILE A 125 1.24 -6.70 3.91
N LEU A 126 1.39 -5.38 3.99
CA LEU A 126 2.52 -4.75 4.67
C LEU A 126 2.47 -4.94 6.19
N SER A 127 1.27 -4.93 6.78
CA SER A 127 1.08 -5.08 8.24
C SER A 127 1.51 -6.45 8.77
N LYS A 128 1.68 -7.46 7.90
CA LYS A 128 2.27 -8.76 8.27
C LYS A 128 3.76 -8.68 8.59
N TYR A 129 4.46 -7.68 8.04
CA TYR A 129 5.92 -7.61 8.07
C TYR A 129 6.45 -6.35 8.73
N VAL A 130 5.69 -5.26 8.73
CA VAL A 130 6.13 -3.97 9.21
C VAL A 130 5.09 -3.35 10.13
N ILE A 131 5.56 -2.88 11.28
CA ILE A 131 4.80 -2.07 12.21
C ILE A 131 5.24 -0.61 11.98
N PRO A 132 4.32 0.30 11.58
CA PRO A 132 4.65 1.72 11.46
C PRO A 132 5.27 2.28 12.74
N VAL A 133 6.46 2.87 12.61
CA VAL A 133 7.29 3.35 13.73
C VAL A 133 6.66 4.55 14.44
N SER A 134 5.82 5.32 13.75
CA SER A 134 5.20 6.52 14.31
C SER A 134 4.16 6.23 15.40
N GLY A 135 3.58 5.02 15.42
CA GLY A 135 2.43 4.69 16.29
C GLY A 135 1.10 5.32 15.82
N ILE A 136 1.14 6.41 15.07
CA ILE A 136 -0.02 7.12 14.53
C ILE A 136 -0.44 6.49 13.20
N ARG A 137 -1.70 6.04 13.11
CA ARG A 137 -2.23 5.31 11.93
C ARG A 137 -3.57 5.82 11.45
N GLU A 138 -4.01 6.97 11.93
CA GLU A 138 -5.32 7.49 11.55
C GLU A 138 -5.31 8.12 10.15
N ARG A 139 -6.39 7.87 9.39
CA ARG A 139 -6.55 8.34 8.00
C ARG A 139 -6.34 9.85 7.87
N GLY A 140 -5.51 10.30 6.94
CA GLY A 140 -5.28 11.73 6.72
C GLY A 140 -4.30 12.38 7.72
N ILE A 141 -3.69 11.58 8.60
CA ILE A 141 -2.51 12.00 9.35
C ILE A 141 -1.29 11.32 8.74
N GLU A 142 -0.32 12.13 8.31
CA GLU A 142 0.95 11.66 7.78
C GLU A 142 2.05 11.88 8.82
N THR A 143 3.00 10.95 8.88
CA THR A 143 4.12 11.04 9.82
C THR A 143 5.44 10.75 9.12
N GLY A 144 6.46 11.56 9.42
CA GLY A 144 7.85 11.30 9.07
C GLY A 144 8.66 11.16 10.35
N VAL A 145 9.17 9.95 10.63
CA VAL A 145 9.91 9.64 11.86
C VAL A 145 11.41 9.76 11.62
N PHE A 146 12.09 10.42 12.55
CA PHE A 146 13.54 10.63 12.56
C PHE A 146 14.09 10.21 13.93
N GLU A 147 15.42 10.13 14.03
CA GLU A 147 16.10 9.69 15.26
C GLU A 147 15.72 10.54 16.49
N ASN A 148 15.57 11.86 16.32
CA ASN A 148 15.32 12.81 17.41
C ASN A 148 13.86 13.32 17.47
N GLY A 149 12.95 12.77 16.66
CA GLY A 149 11.58 13.27 16.63
C GLY A 149 10.76 12.82 15.44
N MET A 150 9.67 13.54 15.19
CA MET A 150 8.70 13.21 14.18
C MET A 150 8.06 14.48 13.60
N VAL A 151 7.91 14.53 12.28
CA VAL A 151 6.99 15.46 11.62
C VAL A 151 5.62 14.80 11.58
N ILE A 152 4.59 15.52 12.00
CA ILE A 152 3.19 15.11 11.90
C ILE A 152 2.47 16.13 11.03
N VAL A 153 1.80 15.67 9.97
CA VAL A 153 1.03 16.50 9.05
C VAL A 153 -0.44 16.10 9.11
N ASN A 154 -1.31 17.07 9.37
CA ASN A 154 -2.75 16.87 9.35
C ASN A 154 -3.30 17.32 7.99
N HIS A 155 -3.67 16.37 7.14
CA HIS A 155 -4.29 16.66 5.84
C HIS A 155 -5.80 16.87 5.92
N ARG A 156 -6.40 16.73 7.10
CA ARG A 156 -7.84 16.94 7.32
C ARG A 156 -8.15 18.42 7.49
N SER A 157 -9.43 18.75 7.35
CA SER A 157 -9.99 20.05 7.71
C SER A 157 -10.12 20.23 9.22
N GLU A 158 -10.38 19.15 9.95
CA GLU A 158 -10.59 19.20 11.40
C GLU A 158 -9.25 19.22 12.16
N PRO A 159 -9.17 19.97 13.29
CA PRO A 159 -8.04 19.90 14.17
C PRO A 159 -7.80 18.49 14.70
N TYR A 160 -6.53 18.16 14.91
CA TYR A 160 -6.08 16.86 15.39
C TYR A 160 -5.43 17.00 16.76
N VAL A 161 -5.92 16.27 17.75
CA VAL A 161 -5.31 16.22 19.08
C VAL A 161 -4.15 15.25 19.03
N LEU A 162 -2.95 15.71 19.39
CA LEU A 162 -1.79 14.83 19.42
C LEU A 162 -1.98 13.74 20.49
N PRO A 163 -1.70 12.47 20.15
CA PRO A 163 -2.08 11.32 20.99
C PRO A 163 -1.25 11.23 22.27
N GLU A 164 -0.07 11.85 22.29
CA GLU A 164 0.89 11.78 23.37
C GLU A 164 1.50 13.16 23.63
N LYS A 165 2.12 13.30 24.80
CA LYS A 165 2.93 14.47 25.14
C LYS A 165 4.36 14.28 24.64
N TYR A 166 4.88 15.30 24.00
CA TYR A 166 6.22 15.38 23.45
C TYR A 166 7.03 16.42 24.22
N GLN A 167 8.35 16.40 24.06
CA GLN A 167 9.23 17.30 24.80
C GLN A 167 9.18 18.74 24.27
N ALA A 168 9.12 18.89 22.95
CA ALA A 168 9.03 20.18 22.28
C ALA A 168 8.15 20.08 21.03
N TYR A 169 7.53 21.20 20.69
CA TYR A 169 6.60 21.35 19.58
C TYR A 169 7.03 22.54 18.73
N HIS A 170 7.19 22.32 17.43
CA HIS A 170 7.52 23.36 16.46
C HIS A 170 6.48 23.32 15.35
N TYR A 171 5.43 24.12 15.53
CA TYR A 171 4.33 24.22 14.57
C TYR A 171 4.77 25.03 13.34
N GLN A 172 4.30 24.62 12.16
CA GLN A 172 4.53 25.34 10.91
C GLN A 172 3.93 26.76 10.96
N TYR A 173 2.75 26.88 11.58
CA TYR A 173 2.09 28.15 11.87
C TYR A 173 1.84 28.26 13.38
N PRO A 174 2.01 29.44 13.99
CA PRO A 174 1.70 29.61 15.41
C PRO A 174 0.26 29.22 15.70
N PRO A 175 -0.01 28.41 16.74
CA PRO A 175 -1.38 28.08 17.12
C PRO A 175 -2.10 29.32 17.68
N ASP A 176 -3.33 29.56 17.25
CA ASP A 176 -4.19 30.64 17.79
C ASP A 176 -4.68 30.35 19.22
N ARG A 177 -4.68 29.07 19.63
CA ARG A 177 -5.08 28.63 20.99
C ARG A 177 -3.88 28.50 21.92
N ARG A 178 -4.09 28.86 23.19
CA ARG A 178 -3.10 28.78 24.30
C ARG A 178 -3.50 27.77 25.38
N ASP A 179 -4.47 26.91 25.10
CA ASP A 179 -4.95 25.87 25.99
C ASP A 179 -3.95 24.71 26.03
N SER A 180 -3.86 24.00 27.16
CA SER A 180 -2.90 22.90 27.40
C SER A 180 -3.08 21.64 26.54
N ALA A 181 -3.96 21.66 25.54
CA ALA A 181 -4.14 20.57 24.60
C ALA A 181 -3.29 20.86 23.36
N GLU A 182 -2.32 19.98 23.10
CA GLU A 182 -1.42 20.10 21.96
C GLU A 182 -2.19 19.68 20.70
N ILE A 183 -2.75 20.68 20.02
CA ILE A 183 -3.65 20.52 18.87
C ILE A 183 -2.92 20.96 17.61
N LEU A 184 -2.90 20.07 16.63
CA LEU A 184 -2.46 20.36 15.26
C LEU A 184 -3.64 20.85 14.43
N ALA A 185 -3.57 22.07 13.93
CA ALA A 185 -4.58 22.62 13.03
C ALA A 185 -4.76 21.78 11.75
N GLY A 186 -5.93 21.89 11.13
CA GLY A 186 -6.17 21.29 9.81
C GLY A 186 -5.22 21.85 8.75
N HIS A 187 -4.84 21.02 7.79
CA HIS A 187 -3.91 21.35 6.70
C HIS A 187 -2.58 21.97 7.17
N SER A 188 -2.06 21.51 8.31
CA SER A 188 -0.83 22.03 8.89
C SER A 188 0.09 20.91 9.37
N ALA A 189 1.34 21.27 9.69
CA ALA A 189 2.37 20.38 10.19
C ALA A 189 2.95 20.85 11.52
N VAL A 190 3.42 19.89 12.31
CA VAL A 190 4.20 20.12 13.53
C VAL A 190 5.37 19.16 13.58
N TRP A 191 6.54 19.67 13.98
CA TRP A 191 7.65 18.84 14.42
C TRP A 191 7.55 18.63 15.93
N VAL A 192 7.69 17.38 16.36
CA VAL A 192 7.73 17.01 17.78
C VAL A 192 9.02 16.27 18.10
N SER A 193 9.64 16.57 19.25
CA SER A 193 10.81 15.83 19.73
C SER A 193 10.42 14.71 20.69
N LYS A 194 11.04 13.55 20.52
CA LYS A 194 10.94 12.44 21.47
C LYS A 194 12.04 12.58 22.52
N THR A 195 11.77 12.15 23.75
CA THR A 195 12.81 12.04 24.78
C THR A 195 13.87 11.07 24.27
N SER A 196 15.14 11.47 24.24
CA SER A 196 16.22 10.51 24.07
C SER A 196 16.14 9.55 25.26
N GLU A 197 15.81 8.28 25.03
CA GLU A 197 16.11 7.25 26.02
C GLU A 197 17.64 7.29 26.24
N ARG A 198 18.04 7.72 27.43
CA ARG A 198 19.41 7.56 27.91
C ARG A 198 19.56 6.19 28.54
#